data_AF-A0A850ME10-F1
#
_entry.id   AF-A0A850ME10-F1
#
_cell.length_a   1.000
_cell.length_b   1.000
_cell.length_c   1.000
_cell.angle_alpha   90.00
_cell.angle_beta   90.00
_cell.angle_gamma   90.00
#
_symmetry.space_group_name_H-M   'P 1'
#
loop_
_entity.id
_entity.type
_entity.pdbx_description
1 polymer ?
#
loop_
_entity_poly.entity_id
_entity_poly.type
_entity_poly.pdbx_seq_one_letter_code
_entity_poly.pdbx_strand_id
1 'polypeptide(L)'
;MNEEDGLPQKFYKNVVYNVVELMFLIAMEQPSIQKYRTTFTTRDDLEVLYRPIHPDDDDKILEFYYSLSRETIYFRFFSGRKNVPKSRVRDYTHIDYEQNFAMVVEYENKIIGIGHYIITDTPETAEMAVVMHDDWQRRGIGTHFLRYIISIAKERGIKHITATVLLENYKIMKTIEKLGFKFSKKLEEGDLLVEADL
;
A
#
# COMPACT_ATOMS: atom_id res chain seq x y z
N MET A 1 48.08 11.31 -10.56
CA MET A 1 47.89 12.30 -9.47
C MET A 1 46.39 12.42 -9.34
N ASN A 2 45.86 11.89 -8.23
CA ASN A 2 44.43 11.70 -8.01
C ASN A 2 43.82 13.00 -7.48
N GLU A 3 42.75 13.48 -8.12
CA GLU A 3 41.87 14.50 -7.55
C GLU A 3 40.57 13.81 -7.14
N GLU A 4 40.57 13.27 -5.92
CA GLU A 4 39.34 13.07 -5.16
C GLU A 4 38.88 14.44 -4.67
N ASP A 5 38.01 15.10 -5.44
CA ASP A 5 37.31 16.31 -5.01
C ASP A 5 36.28 15.96 -3.93
N GLY A 6 36.77 15.84 -2.70
CA GLY A 6 35.96 15.74 -1.49
C GLY A 6 35.20 17.04 -1.27
N LEU A 7 33.91 17.05 -1.61
CA LEU A 7 32.99 18.12 -1.22
C LEU A 7 33.11 18.40 0.30
N PRO A 8 33.05 19.66 0.76
CA PRO A 8 33.28 19.99 2.16
C PRO A 8 32.30 19.25 3.08
N GLN A 9 32.78 18.72 4.21
CA GLN A 9 31.95 18.01 5.19
C GLN A 9 30.75 18.85 5.71
N LYS A 10 30.87 20.19 5.70
CA LYS A 10 29.78 21.15 5.96
C LYS A 10 28.71 21.18 4.86
N PHE A 11 29.08 20.90 3.62
CA PHE A 11 28.16 20.82 2.48
C PHE A 11 27.26 19.58 2.62
N TYR A 12 27.84 18.41 2.94
CA TYR A 12 27.07 17.21 3.25
C TYR A 12 26.17 17.38 4.47
N LYS A 13 26.67 18.04 5.53
CA LYS A 13 25.85 18.33 6.72
C LYS A 13 24.67 19.25 6.38
N ASN A 14 24.87 20.31 5.61
CA ASN A 14 23.78 21.22 5.24
C ASN A 14 22.80 20.62 4.23
N VAL A 15 23.25 19.79 3.28
CA VAL A 15 22.36 19.10 2.34
C VAL A 15 21.56 18.01 3.06
N VAL A 16 22.19 17.21 3.91
CA VAL A 16 21.47 16.18 4.70
C VAL A 16 20.50 16.83 5.69
N TYR A 17 20.87 17.92 6.36
CA TYR A 17 19.93 18.64 7.23
C TYR A 17 18.78 19.26 6.44
N ASN A 18 19.04 19.90 5.29
CA ASN A 18 17.97 20.45 4.46
C ASN A 18 17.06 19.37 3.85
N VAL A 19 17.59 18.19 3.52
CA VAL A 19 16.78 17.06 3.01
C VAL A 19 16.01 16.40 4.15
N VAL A 20 16.60 16.20 5.33
CA VAL A 20 15.91 15.66 6.50
C VAL A 20 14.86 16.63 7.02
N GLU A 21 15.12 17.94 7.00
CA GLU A 21 14.19 19.00 7.39
C GLU A 21 13.07 19.17 6.36
N LEU A 22 13.37 19.03 5.06
CA LEU A 22 12.37 18.95 3.98
C LEU A 22 11.53 17.67 4.06
N MET A 23 12.14 16.52 4.36
CA MET A 23 11.43 15.26 4.65
C MET A 23 10.56 15.40 5.89
N PHE A 24 11.03 16.09 6.93
CA PHE A 24 10.22 16.43 8.10
C PHE A 24 9.06 17.36 7.74
N LEU A 25 9.29 18.39 6.91
CA LEU A 25 8.26 19.31 6.43
C LEU A 25 7.20 18.60 5.57
N ILE A 26 7.59 17.71 4.64
CA ILE A 26 6.68 16.90 3.83
C ILE A 26 5.91 15.89 4.69
N ALA A 27 6.57 15.22 5.64
CA ALA A 27 5.89 14.36 6.61
C ALA A 27 4.96 15.14 7.55
N MET A 28 5.27 16.41 7.82
CA MET A 28 4.45 17.36 8.59
C MET A 28 3.39 18.07 7.76
N GLU A 29 3.37 17.94 6.43
CA GLU A 29 2.28 18.47 5.59
C GLU A 29 0.99 17.67 5.75
N GLN A 30 1.02 16.46 6.34
CA GLN A 30 -0.18 15.67 6.67
C GLN A 30 -0.08 14.97 8.05
N PRO A 31 0.01 15.68 9.20
CA PRO A 31 0.11 15.04 10.53
C PRO A 31 -1.08 14.13 10.85
N SER A 32 -2.22 14.39 10.21
CA SER A 32 -3.48 13.66 10.34
C SER A 32 -3.38 12.20 9.90
N ILE A 33 -2.54 11.85 8.92
CA ILE A 33 -2.41 10.46 8.44
C ILE A 33 -1.32 9.69 9.20
N GLN A 34 -0.32 10.37 9.75
CA GLN A 34 0.76 9.72 10.50
C GLN A 34 0.27 9.03 11.78
N LYS A 35 -0.88 9.45 12.31
CA LYS A 35 -1.55 8.78 13.43
C LYS A 35 -1.92 7.31 13.15
N TYR A 36 -1.98 6.91 11.87
CA TYR A 36 -2.26 5.54 11.44
C TYR A 36 -1.01 4.65 11.38
N ARG A 37 0.16 5.17 11.78
CA ARG A 37 1.36 4.36 11.95
C ARG A 37 1.18 3.42 13.16
N THR A 38 1.41 2.12 12.95
CA THR A 38 1.30 1.10 14.02
C THR A 38 2.16 -0.13 13.69
N THR A 39 2.31 -1.07 14.62
CA THR A 39 2.95 -2.36 14.37
C THR A 39 1.96 -3.51 14.46
N PHE A 40 2.32 -4.64 13.85
CA PHE A 40 1.61 -5.90 13.98
C PHE A 40 2.62 -7.01 14.19
N THR A 41 2.42 -7.82 15.23
CA THR A 41 3.22 -9.02 15.49
C THR A 41 2.49 -10.24 14.93
N THR A 42 3.16 -10.98 14.07
CA THR A 42 2.64 -12.24 13.51
C THR A 42 2.65 -13.36 14.57
N ARG A 43 2.09 -14.52 14.22
CA ARG A 43 2.06 -15.69 15.12
C ARG A 43 3.44 -16.34 15.35
N ASP A 44 4.38 -16.05 14.48
CA ASP A 44 5.77 -16.46 14.51
C ASP A 44 6.70 -15.34 15.05
N ASP A 45 6.14 -14.42 15.84
CA ASP A 45 6.83 -13.34 16.54
C ASP A 45 7.62 -12.38 15.65
N LEU A 46 7.21 -12.24 14.38
CA LEU A 46 7.75 -11.21 13.48
C LEU A 46 6.95 -9.92 13.65
N GLU A 47 7.62 -8.84 14.02
CA GLU A 47 7.03 -7.52 14.05
C GLU A 47 7.16 -6.84 12.69
N VAL A 48 6.03 -6.39 12.14
CA VAL A 48 5.98 -5.59 10.91
C VAL A 48 5.40 -4.22 11.20
N LEU A 49 5.87 -3.20 10.47
CA LEU A 49 5.41 -1.82 10.60
C LEU A 49 4.34 -1.54 9.56
N TYR A 50 3.21 -0.98 9.98
CA TYR A 50 2.24 -0.32 9.10
C TYR A 50 2.46 1.18 9.16
N ARG A 51 2.57 1.81 7.99
CA ARG A 51 2.69 3.27 7.91
C ARG A 51 2.03 3.78 6.63
N PRO A 52 1.57 5.05 6.61
CA PRO A 52 1.21 5.71 5.37
C PRO A 52 2.36 5.65 4.35
N ILE A 53 1.98 5.60 3.07
CA ILE A 53 2.92 5.75 1.96
C ILE A 53 3.56 7.15 2.00
N HIS A 54 4.81 7.27 1.55
CA HIS A 54 5.52 8.55 1.48
C HIS A 54 6.00 8.80 0.04
N PRO A 55 6.11 10.06 -0.43
CA PRO A 55 6.69 10.39 -1.74
C PRO A 55 8.07 9.74 -1.99
N ASP A 56 8.87 9.55 -0.94
CA ASP A 56 10.19 8.92 -1.03
C ASP A 56 10.14 7.38 -1.16
N ASP A 57 8.96 6.76 -1.11
CA ASP A 57 8.81 5.31 -1.28
C ASP A 57 8.89 4.87 -2.75
N ASP A 58 8.99 5.79 -3.72
CA ASP A 58 9.06 5.49 -5.16
C ASP A 58 9.98 4.30 -5.48
N ASP A 59 11.23 4.34 -4.99
CA ASP A 59 12.23 3.30 -5.29
C ASP A 59 11.95 2.00 -4.52
N LYS A 60 11.48 2.09 -3.27
CA LYS A 60 11.10 0.92 -2.46
C LYS A 60 9.88 0.19 -3.04
N ILE A 61 8.94 0.92 -3.62
CA ILE A 61 7.74 0.36 -4.26
C ILE A 61 8.11 -0.31 -5.58
N LEU A 62 9.03 0.28 -6.35
CA LEU A 62 9.57 -0.37 -7.54
C LEU A 62 10.30 -1.66 -7.17
N GLU A 63 11.16 -1.63 -6.15
CA GLU A 63 11.86 -2.83 -5.64
C GLU A 63 10.85 -3.91 -5.24
N PHE A 64 9.84 -3.56 -4.45
CA PHE A 64 8.75 -4.45 -4.05
C PHE A 64 8.01 -5.02 -5.28
N TYR A 65 7.60 -4.17 -6.22
CA TYR A 65 6.86 -4.61 -7.41
C TYR A 65 7.65 -5.61 -8.25
N TYR A 66 8.94 -5.34 -8.49
CA TYR A 66 9.79 -6.21 -9.29
C TYR A 66 10.19 -7.50 -8.58
N SER A 67 10.06 -7.57 -7.25
CA SER A 67 10.30 -8.79 -6.48
C SER A 67 9.07 -9.71 -6.40
N LEU A 68 7.87 -9.23 -6.77
CA LEU A 68 6.65 -10.04 -6.78
C LEU A 68 6.70 -11.16 -7.82
N SER A 69 6.08 -12.29 -7.50
CA SER A 69 5.85 -13.35 -8.47
C SER A 69 4.90 -12.88 -9.59
N ARG A 70 5.01 -13.50 -10.77
CA ARG A 70 4.08 -13.24 -11.88
C ARG A 70 2.63 -13.53 -11.51
N GLU A 71 2.40 -14.53 -10.66
CA GLU A 71 1.07 -14.88 -10.14
C GLU A 71 0.51 -13.72 -9.32
N THR A 72 1.29 -13.18 -8.37
CA THR A 72 0.88 -12.05 -7.53
C THR A 72 0.64 -10.78 -8.35
N ILE A 73 1.49 -10.49 -9.34
CA ILE A 73 1.29 -9.35 -10.26
C ILE A 73 -0.01 -9.53 -11.06
N TYR A 74 -0.23 -10.71 -11.63
CA TYR A 74 -1.42 -11.02 -12.41
C TYR A 74 -2.70 -10.81 -11.59
N PHE A 75 -2.74 -11.33 -10.36
CA PHE A 75 -3.90 -11.20 -9.48
C PHE A 75 -4.17 -9.79 -8.99
N ARG A 76 -3.12 -8.97 -8.82
CA ARG A 76 -3.29 -7.61 -8.30
C ARG A 76 -3.59 -6.60 -9.40
N PHE A 77 -2.94 -6.71 -10.54
CA PHE A 77 -2.94 -5.68 -11.58
C PHE A 77 -3.72 -6.07 -12.81
N PHE A 78 -4.43 -7.22 -12.77
CA PHE A 78 -5.26 -7.76 -13.87
C PHE A 78 -4.51 -7.77 -15.20
N SER A 79 -3.17 -7.87 -15.13
CA SER A 79 -2.28 -7.75 -16.27
C SER A 79 -0.95 -8.43 -15.95
N GLY A 80 -0.40 -9.12 -16.95
CA GLY A 80 0.95 -9.69 -16.88
C GLY A 80 2.07 -8.69 -17.18
N ARG A 81 1.82 -7.37 -17.03
CA ARG A 81 2.78 -6.33 -17.40
C ARG A 81 4.04 -6.51 -16.55
N LYS A 82 5.17 -6.73 -17.19
CA LYS A 82 6.46 -6.88 -16.51
C LYS A 82 7.09 -5.56 -16.06
N ASN A 83 6.70 -4.45 -16.69
CA ASN A 83 7.34 -3.15 -16.48
C ASN A 83 6.29 -2.11 -16.08
N VAL A 84 6.48 -1.51 -14.91
CA VAL A 84 5.73 -0.33 -14.47
C VAL A 84 6.66 0.87 -14.58
N PRO A 85 6.33 1.90 -15.39
CA PRO A 85 7.15 3.09 -15.47
C PRO A 85 7.11 3.82 -14.13
N LYS A 86 8.25 4.41 -13.71
CA LYS A 86 8.36 5.17 -12.45
C LYS A 86 7.31 6.29 -12.35
N SER A 87 6.91 6.88 -13.48
CA SER A 87 5.82 7.86 -13.52
C SER A 87 4.50 7.34 -12.96
N ARG A 88 4.18 6.05 -13.16
CA ARG A 88 2.95 5.43 -12.67
C ARG A 88 3.04 5.07 -11.18
N VAL A 89 4.25 4.94 -10.62
CA VAL A 89 4.43 4.78 -9.17
C VAL A 89 4.16 6.10 -8.46
N ARG A 90 4.55 7.23 -9.06
CA ARG A 90 4.26 8.57 -8.52
C ARG A 90 2.79 8.83 -8.30
N ASP A 91 1.93 8.33 -9.18
CA ASP A 91 0.47 8.42 -9.04
C ASP A 91 -0.04 7.77 -7.74
N TYR A 92 0.71 6.82 -7.16
CA TYR A 92 0.35 6.14 -5.90
C TYR A 92 1.09 6.67 -4.68
N THR A 93 2.25 7.31 -4.83
CA THR A 93 3.06 7.86 -3.73
C THR A 93 2.77 9.34 -3.45
N HIS A 94 2.26 10.08 -4.44
CA HIS A 94 1.95 11.51 -4.35
C HIS A 94 0.44 11.74 -4.33
N ILE A 95 -0.24 11.13 -3.36
CA ILE A 95 -1.70 11.28 -3.17
C ILE A 95 -2.02 12.40 -2.18
N ASP A 96 -3.06 13.18 -2.46
CA ASP A 96 -3.53 14.30 -1.61
C ASP A 96 -4.16 13.86 -0.29
N TYR A 97 -4.36 12.56 -0.12
CA TYR A 97 -5.04 11.94 1.00
C TYR A 97 -6.48 12.42 1.24
N GLU A 98 -7.11 13.14 0.30
CA GLU A 98 -8.51 13.55 0.43
C GLU A 98 -9.43 12.48 -0.14
N GLN A 99 -9.18 12.09 -1.40
CA GLN A 99 -9.95 11.10 -2.15
C GLN A 99 -9.31 9.71 -2.17
N ASN A 100 -8.03 9.63 -1.77
CA ASN A 100 -7.22 8.43 -1.81
C ASN A 100 -6.62 8.15 -0.44
N PHE A 101 -6.39 6.89 -0.11
CA PHE A 101 -5.63 6.54 1.08
C PHE A 101 -4.76 5.33 0.79
N ALA A 102 -3.47 5.42 1.09
CA ALA A 102 -2.52 4.33 0.89
C ALA A 102 -1.57 4.16 2.08
N MET A 103 -1.29 2.90 2.37
CA MET A 103 -0.38 2.44 3.40
C MET A 103 0.53 1.33 2.88
N VAL A 104 1.68 1.18 3.52
CA VAL A 104 2.62 0.10 3.28
C VAL A 104 2.80 -0.72 4.55
N VAL A 105 3.13 -2.00 4.36
CA VAL A 105 3.68 -2.89 5.37
C VAL A 105 5.18 -2.97 5.15
N GLU A 106 5.95 -2.73 6.18
CA GLU A 106 7.42 -2.71 6.13
C GLU A 106 8.00 -3.72 7.12
N TYR A 107 9.05 -4.41 6.70
CA TYR A 107 9.90 -5.25 7.55
C TYR A 107 11.36 -4.96 7.20
N GLU A 108 12.19 -4.67 8.21
CA GLU A 108 13.62 -4.33 8.02
C GLU A 108 13.85 -3.27 6.92
N ASN A 109 13.07 -2.18 6.94
CA ASN A 109 13.14 -1.07 5.98
C ASN A 109 12.76 -1.42 4.53
N LYS A 110 12.22 -2.62 4.28
CA LYS A 110 11.71 -3.09 2.98
C LYS A 110 10.19 -3.15 2.99
N ILE A 111 9.57 -2.65 1.91
CA ILE A 111 8.13 -2.81 1.71
C ILE A 111 7.84 -4.27 1.40
N ILE A 112 6.96 -4.87 2.18
CA ILE A 112 6.50 -6.26 2.02
C ILE A 112 5.00 -6.35 1.70
N GLY A 113 4.30 -5.21 1.71
CA GLY A 113 2.91 -5.13 1.31
C GLY A 113 2.45 -3.69 1.07
N ILE A 114 1.44 -3.53 0.23
CA ILE A 114 0.84 -2.23 -0.09
C ILE A 114 -0.67 -2.41 -0.07
N GLY A 115 -1.38 -1.45 0.54
CA GLY A 115 -2.83 -1.45 0.61
C GLY A 115 -3.34 -0.03 0.48
N HIS A 116 -4.44 0.13 -0.24
CA HIS A 116 -5.04 1.44 -0.50
C HIS A 116 -6.54 1.32 -0.72
N TYR A 117 -7.23 2.44 -0.58
CA TYR A 117 -8.57 2.63 -1.13
C TYR A 117 -8.68 3.97 -1.86
N ILE A 118 -9.62 4.03 -2.80
CA ILE A 118 -9.94 5.19 -3.62
C ILE A 118 -11.45 5.45 -3.51
N ILE A 119 -11.85 6.66 -3.15
CA ILE A 119 -13.27 7.05 -3.13
C ILE A 119 -13.80 7.00 -4.57
N THR A 120 -14.96 6.36 -4.75
CA THR A 120 -15.59 6.24 -6.07
C THR A 120 -16.56 7.40 -6.33
N ASP A 121 -17.12 7.47 -7.53
CA ASP A 121 -18.18 8.45 -7.85
C ASP A 121 -19.47 8.21 -7.05
N THR A 122 -19.60 7.05 -6.40
CA THR A 122 -20.71 6.74 -5.50
C THR A 122 -20.43 7.32 -4.11
N PRO A 123 -21.37 8.08 -3.51
CA PRO A 123 -21.19 8.66 -2.19
C PRO A 123 -20.78 7.63 -1.13
N GLU A 124 -19.86 8.03 -0.26
CA GLU A 124 -19.41 7.24 0.91
C GLU A 124 -18.91 5.83 0.54
N THR A 125 -18.51 5.63 -0.71
CA THR A 125 -18.06 4.35 -1.25
C THR A 125 -16.59 4.43 -1.67
N ALA A 126 -15.80 3.41 -1.33
CA ALA A 126 -14.42 3.33 -1.79
C ALA A 126 -14.06 1.96 -2.35
N GLU A 127 -13.29 1.95 -3.44
CA GLU A 127 -12.68 0.73 -3.98
C GLU A 127 -11.36 0.46 -3.27
N MET A 128 -11.18 -0.77 -2.77
CA MET A 128 -10.03 -1.15 -1.98
C MET A 128 -9.20 -2.24 -2.68
N ALA A 129 -7.89 -2.14 -2.56
CA ALA A 129 -7.00 -3.20 -3.01
C ALA A 129 -5.73 -3.31 -2.16
N VAL A 130 -5.28 -4.57 -1.97
CA VAL A 130 -4.11 -4.94 -1.17
C VAL A 130 -3.25 -5.96 -1.90
N VAL A 131 -1.94 -5.88 -1.71
CA VAL A 131 -0.97 -6.84 -2.22
C VAL A 131 0.08 -7.11 -1.14
N MET A 132 0.48 -8.37 -1.00
CA MET A 132 1.54 -8.82 -0.09
C MET A 132 2.59 -9.58 -0.88
N HIS A 133 3.86 -9.34 -0.57
CA HIS A 133 4.98 -10.10 -1.10
C HIS A 133 4.79 -11.59 -0.84
N ASP A 134 5.15 -12.43 -1.81
CA ASP A 134 4.89 -13.87 -1.81
C ASP A 134 5.38 -14.57 -0.52
N ASP A 135 6.59 -14.25 -0.05
CA ASP A 135 7.22 -14.82 1.17
C ASP A 135 6.52 -14.44 2.49
N TRP A 136 5.69 -13.39 2.44
CA TRP A 136 4.97 -12.83 3.59
C TRP A 136 3.48 -13.22 3.59
N GLN A 137 3.02 -13.92 2.55
CA GLN A 137 1.67 -14.46 2.49
C GLN A 137 1.49 -15.60 3.51
N ARG A 138 0.22 -15.88 3.86
CA ARG A 138 -0.18 -16.94 4.81
C ARG A 138 0.30 -16.76 6.27
N ARG A 139 0.88 -15.61 6.62
CA ARG A 139 1.23 -15.22 8.01
C ARG A 139 0.15 -14.41 8.74
N GLY A 140 -1.01 -14.20 8.10
CA GLY A 140 -2.11 -13.40 8.65
C GLY A 140 -1.95 -11.88 8.47
N ILE A 141 -0.78 -11.41 8.03
CA ILE A 141 -0.48 -9.99 7.79
C ILE A 141 -1.51 -9.37 6.84
N GLY A 142 -1.72 -9.94 5.65
CA GLY A 142 -2.64 -9.38 4.67
C GLY A 142 -4.08 -9.23 5.17
N THR A 143 -4.59 -10.21 5.93
CA THR A 143 -5.94 -10.13 6.54
C THR A 143 -6.00 -9.05 7.62
N HIS A 144 -4.99 -8.98 8.49
CA HIS A 144 -4.95 -7.97 9.55
C HIS A 144 -4.80 -6.56 8.95
N PHE A 145 -3.90 -6.40 8.00
CA PHE A 145 -3.66 -5.14 7.31
C PHE A 145 -4.91 -4.66 6.56
N LEU A 146 -5.62 -5.56 5.89
CA LEU A 146 -6.89 -5.23 5.24
C LEU A 146 -7.96 -4.77 6.26
N ARG A 147 -8.09 -5.45 7.42
CA ARG A 147 -8.97 -4.98 8.51
C ARG A 147 -8.59 -3.59 9.00
N TYR A 148 -7.29 -3.32 9.11
CA TYR A 148 -6.80 -2.04 9.58
C TYR A 148 -7.16 -0.91 8.62
N ILE A 149 -6.93 -1.08 7.31
CA ILE A 149 -7.35 -0.11 6.29
C ILE A 149 -8.87 0.09 6.31
N ILE A 150 -9.66 -0.98 6.47
CA ILE A 150 -11.13 -0.87 6.61
C ILE A 150 -11.51 -0.03 7.85
N SER A 151 -10.83 -0.21 8.98
CA SER A 151 -11.10 0.61 10.17
C SER A 151 -10.79 2.09 9.96
N ILE A 152 -9.76 2.41 9.17
CA ILE A 152 -9.42 3.79 8.80
C ILE A 152 -10.48 4.36 7.84
N ALA A 153 -10.93 3.58 6.86
CA ALA A 153 -12.00 3.99 5.95
C ALA A 153 -13.28 4.35 6.74
N LYS A 154 -13.66 3.55 7.75
CA LYS A 154 -14.77 3.86 8.68
C LYS A 154 -14.59 5.18 9.40
N GLU A 155 -13.43 5.38 10.01
CA GLU A 155 -13.11 6.61 10.74
C GLU A 155 -13.21 7.85 9.82
N ARG A 156 -12.93 7.66 8.53
CA ARG A 156 -12.98 8.69 7.49
C ARG A 156 -14.33 8.81 6.79
N GLY A 157 -15.38 8.18 7.31
CA GLY A 157 -16.76 8.35 6.83
C GLY A 157 -17.16 7.47 5.65
N ILE A 158 -16.33 6.51 5.25
CA ILE A 158 -16.71 5.51 4.24
C ILE A 158 -17.70 4.53 4.85
N LYS A 159 -18.80 4.27 4.12
CA LYS A 159 -19.87 3.34 4.52
C LYS A 159 -19.91 2.08 3.67
N HIS A 160 -19.37 2.13 2.45
CA HIS A 160 -19.35 0.99 1.54
C HIS A 160 -17.96 0.77 0.98
N ILE A 161 -17.48 -0.46 0.98
CA ILE A 161 -16.24 -0.86 0.31
C ILE A 161 -16.55 -1.81 -0.82
N THR A 162 -15.95 -1.56 -1.96
CA THR A 162 -15.91 -2.47 -3.09
C THR A 162 -14.49 -3.00 -3.29
N ALA A 163 -14.36 -4.19 -3.85
CA ALA A 163 -13.09 -4.69 -4.37
C ALA A 163 -13.33 -5.59 -5.57
N THR A 164 -12.49 -5.46 -6.59
CA THR A 164 -12.49 -6.36 -7.74
C THR A 164 -11.47 -7.46 -7.49
N VAL A 165 -11.87 -8.72 -7.68
CA VAL A 165 -10.99 -9.90 -7.54
C VAL A 165 -11.19 -10.88 -8.68
N LEU A 166 -10.09 -11.49 -9.14
CA LEU A 166 -10.15 -12.60 -10.09
C LEU A 166 -10.77 -13.84 -9.43
N LEU A 167 -11.67 -14.54 -10.15
CA LEU A 167 -12.31 -15.78 -9.70
C LEU A 167 -11.29 -16.84 -9.27
N GLU A 168 -10.14 -16.88 -9.93
CA GLU A 168 -9.08 -17.86 -9.70
C GLU A 168 -8.28 -17.56 -8.42
N ASN A 169 -8.42 -16.38 -7.82
CA ASN A 169 -7.72 -16.01 -6.60
C ASN A 169 -8.41 -16.59 -5.35
N TYR A 170 -8.45 -17.91 -5.24
CA TYR A 170 -9.07 -18.59 -4.08
C TYR A 170 -8.48 -18.18 -2.73
N LYS A 171 -7.25 -17.65 -2.71
CA LYS A 171 -6.59 -17.12 -1.50
C LYS A 171 -7.31 -15.87 -0.99
N ILE A 172 -7.66 -14.91 -1.86
CA ILE A 172 -8.36 -13.68 -1.44
C ILE A 172 -9.82 -13.94 -1.08
N MET A 173 -10.47 -14.92 -1.73
CA MET A 173 -11.87 -15.29 -1.47
C MET A 173 -12.12 -15.66 0.01
N LYS A 174 -11.22 -16.46 0.61
CA LYS A 174 -11.30 -16.80 2.04
C LYS A 174 -11.10 -15.59 2.95
N THR A 175 -10.30 -14.61 2.52
CA THR A 175 -10.08 -13.39 3.29
C THR A 175 -11.32 -12.50 3.23
N ILE A 176 -11.90 -12.32 2.04
CA ILE A 176 -13.14 -11.57 1.78
C ILE A 176 -14.29 -12.12 2.62
N GLU A 177 -14.49 -13.43 2.61
CA GLU A 177 -15.53 -14.10 3.41
C GLU A 177 -15.35 -13.84 4.92
N LYS A 178 -14.12 -13.97 5.44
CA LYS A 178 -13.80 -13.66 6.85
C LYS A 178 -14.01 -12.20 7.23
N LEU A 179 -14.00 -11.31 6.26
CA LEU A 179 -14.21 -9.87 6.44
C LEU A 179 -15.67 -9.48 6.30
N GLY A 180 -16.57 -10.41 5.98
CA GLY A 180 -18.00 -10.14 5.84
C GLY A 180 -18.40 -9.53 4.51
N PHE A 181 -17.49 -9.51 3.53
CA PHE A 181 -17.82 -9.10 2.17
C PHE A 181 -18.78 -10.11 1.55
N LYS A 182 -19.73 -9.59 0.78
CA LYS A 182 -20.70 -10.35 0.00
C LYS A 182 -20.30 -10.30 -1.47
N PHE A 183 -20.62 -11.37 -2.19
CA PHE A 183 -20.51 -11.40 -3.64
C PHE A 183 -21.65 -10.56 -4.22
N SER A 184 -21.31 -9.51 -4.97
CA SER A 184 -22.31 -8.61 -5.56
C SER A 184 -22.57 -8.97 -7.02
N LYS A 185 -21.52 -9.08 -7.84
CA LYS A 185 -21.66 -9.30 -9.29
C LYS A 185 -20.48 -10.04 -9.89
N LYS A 186 -20.75 -10.95 -10.83
CA LYS A 186 -19.74 -11.48 -11.76
C LYS A 186 -19.62 -10.53 -12.95
N LEU A 187 -18.41 -10.07 -13.25
CA LEU A 187 -18.12 -9.23 -14.40
C LEU A 187 -17.83 -10.11 -15.63
N GLU A 188 -17.92 -9.54 -16.83
CA GLU A 188 -17.88 -10.28 -18.09
C GLU A 188 -16.52 -10.97 -18.36
N GLU A 189 -15.42 -10.49 -17.75
CA GLU A 189 -14.05 -10.96 -18.00
C GLU A 189 -13.53 -12.03 -17.02
N GLY A 190 -14.38 -12.59 -16.15
CA GLY A 190 -13.95 -13.58 -15.14
C GLY A 190 -13.63 -12.97 -13.77
N ASP A 191 -13.92 -11.69 -13.60
CA ASP A 191 -13.74 -10.97 -12.35
C ASP A 191 -15.02 -11.06 -11.48
N LEU A 192 -14.83 -10.93 -10.17
CA LEU A 192 -15.88 -10.77 -9.19
C LEU A 192 -15.75 -9.40 -8.54
N LEU A 193 -16.86 -8.67 -8.54
CA LEU A 193 -17.05 -7.53 -7.66
C LEU A 193 -17.56 -8.04 -6.31
N VAL A 194 -16.81 -7.75 -5.26
CA VAL A 194 -17.21 -8.01 -3.87
C VAL A 194 -17.45 -6.70 -3.15
N GLU A 195 -18.42 -6.70 -2.24
CA GLU A 195 -18.87 -5.49 -1.56
C GLU A 195 -19.10 -5.75 -0.08
N ALA A 196 -18.82 -4.78 0.77
CA ALA A 196 -19.09 -4.81 2.19
C ALA A 196 -19.63 -3.47 2.67
N ASP A 197 -20.70 -3.55 3.49
CA ASP A 197 -21.13 -2.44 4.32
C ASP A 197 -20.19 -2.35 5.53
N LEU A 198 -19.77 -1.12 5.85
CA LEU A 198 -18.83 -0.82 6.92
C LEU A 198 -19.52 -0.50 8.24
#